data_AF-A0A9Q9I6U3-F1
#
_entry.id   AF-A0A9Q9I6U3-F1
#
_cell.length_a   1.000
_cell.length_b   1.000
_cell.length_c   1.000
_cell.angle_alpha   90.00
_cell.angle_beta   90.00
_cell.angle_gamma   90.00
#
_symmetry.space_group_name_H-M   'P 1'
#
loop_
_entity.id
_entity.type
_entity.pdbx_description
1 polymer ?
#
loop_
_entity_poly.entity_id
_entity_poly.type
_entity_poly.pdbx_seq_one_letter_code
_entity_poly.pdbx_strand_id
1 'polypeptide(L)'
;MKTFWVDRDRDRYLTAVRDRAGDFAGTIGDIAPVAFACVAWSVAVPPALDPGYVRWHRRVLTAQCRRNPFDGGLTARVELVSPLPAPLTASRTWWRDRGWRGWPELFGQFVQPSAQDLARHPHLRGTLLLETPLPLDGLPTPTEDRHVDAAAERAVAVLVRHLDDVVRPVVEQLDADHAAR
;
A
#
# COMPACT_ATOMS: atom_id res chain seq x y z
N MET A 1 0.23 2.64 16.84
CA MET A 1 -0.73 3.03 15.78
C MET A 1 -0.80 1.91 14.74
N LYS A 2 -1.89 1.72 13.98
CA LYS A 2 -1.91 0.74 12.87
C LYS A 2 -1.65 1.46 11.54
N THR A 3 -0.77 0.89 10.73
CA THR A 3 -0.47 1.33 9.36
C THR A 3 -1.30 0.60 8.33
N PHE A 4 -1.53 -0.70 8.52
CA PHE A 4 -2.40 -1.51 7.66
C PHE A 4 -3.43 -2.26 8.50
N TRP A 5 -4.65 -2.40 7.98
CA TRP A 5 -5.71 -3.21 8.59
C TRP A 5 -6.72 -3.70 7.55
N VAL A 6 -7.43 -4.77 7.85
CA VAL A 6 -8.57 -5.22 7.06
C VAL A 6 -9.83 -4.46 7.47
N ASP A 7 -10.65 -4.08 6.50
CA ASP A 7 -11.98 -3.50 6.71
C ASP A 7 -12.97 -4.58 7.18
N ARG A 8 -14.14 -4.16 7.66
CA ARG A 8 -15.19 -5.07 8.15
C ARG A 8 -15.97 -5.74 7.02
N ASP A 9 -15.92 -5.21 5.80
CA ASP A 9 -16.67 -5.72 4.65
C ASP A 9 -15.99 -6.92 3.97
N ARG A 10 -15.89 -8.00 4.74
CA ARG A 10 -15.29 -9.28 4.32
C ARG A 10 -16.07 -9.92 3.17
N ASP A 11 -17.40 -9.89 3.21
CA ASP A 11 -18.23 -10.61 2.23
C ASP A 11 -18.10 -10.01 0.83
N ARG A 12 -17.93 -8.69 0.74
CA ARG A 12 -17.64 -8.02 -0.53
C ARG A 12 -16.29 -8.46 -1.11
N TYR A 13 -15.25 -8.58 -0.27
CA TYR A 13 -13.96 -9.10 -0.71
C TYR A 13 -14.08 -10.53 -1.22
N LEU A 14 -14.74 -11.41 -0.47
CA LEU A 14 -14.92 -12.81 -0.89
C LEU A 14 -15.71 -12.93 -2.19
N THR A 15 -16.72 -12.08 -2.39
CA THR A 15 -17.45 -12.00 -3.66
C THR A 15 -16.51 -11.59 -4.80
N ALA A 16 -15.68 -10.57 -4.59
CA ALA A 16 -14.70 -10.12 -5.58
C ALA A 16 -13.63 -11.19 -5.91
N VAL A 17 -13.27 -12.04 -4.95
CA VAL A 17 -12.38 -13.21 -5.16
C VAL A 17 -13.06 -14.25 -6.03
N ARG A 18 -14.32 -14.60 -5.76
CA ARG A 18 -15.09 -15.56 -6.56
C ARG A 18 -15.28 -15.09 -8.00
N ASP A 19 -15.64 -13.82 -8.18
CA ASP A 19 -15.81 -13.20 -9.50
C ASP A 19 -14.51 -13.21 -10.32
N ARG A 20 -13.36 -13.32 -9.64
CA ARG A 20 -12.01 -13.35 -10.22
C ARG A 20 -11.32 -14.70 -10.03
N ALA A 21 -12.06 -15.80 -9.84
CA ALA A 21 -11.47 -17.12 -9.63
C ALA A 21 -10.48 -17.51 -10.75
N GLY A 22 -10.70 -17.04 -11.99
CA GLY A 22 -9.78 -17.24 -13.11
C GLY A 22 -8.38 -16.67 -12.90
N ASP A 23 -8.25 -15.57 -12.14
CA ASP A 23 -6.95 -14.96 -11.84
C ASP A 23 -6.11 -15.85 -10.89
N PHE A 24 -6.77 -16.71 -10.11
CA PHE A 24 -6.14 -17.63 -9.17
C PHE A 24 -5.78 -18.97 -9.80
N ALA A 25 -6.40 -19.37 -10.91
CA ALA A 25 -6.28 -20.72 -11.48
C ALA A 25 -4.83 -21.15 -11.74
N GLY A 26 -3.97 -20.24 -12.20
CA GLY A 26 -2.55 -20.50 -12.45
C GLY A 26 -1.66 -20.55 -11.20
N THR A 27 -2.24 -20.32 -10.01
CA THR A 27 -1.51 -20.25 -8.73
C THR A 27 -1.83 -21.42 -7.79
N ILE A 28 -2.87 -22.19 -8.10
CA ILE A 28 -3.34 -23.30 -7.28
C ILE A 28 -2.43 -24.51 -7.51
N GLY A 29 -2.01 -25.16 -6.42
CA GLY A 29 -1.04 -26.25 -6.46
C GLY A 29 0.41 -25.81 -6.69
N ASP A 30 0.70 -24.49 -6.72
CA ASP A 30 2.08 -24.00 -6.69
C ASP A 30 2.72 -24.34 -5.33
N ILE A 31 4.01 -24.73 -5.37
CA ILE A 31 4.78 -25.07 -4.18
C ILE A 31 5.00 -23.81 -3.34
N ALA A 32 5.17 -22.65 -3.99
CA ALA A 32 5.38 -21.38 -3.32
C ALA A 32 4.06 -20.60 -3.20
N PRO A 33 3.73 -20.02 -2.02
CA PRO A 33 2.50 -19.24 -1.83
C PRO A 33 2.52 -17.86 -2.51
N VAL A 34 3.61 -17.50 -3.18
CA VAL A 34 3.91 -16.12 -3.60
C VAL A 34 2.92 -15.62 -4.65
N ALA A 35 2.70 -16.40 -5.71
CA ALA A 35 1.80 -16.01 -6.80
C ALA A 35 0.37 -15.84 -6.29
N PHE A 36 -0.11 -16.82 -5.50
CA PHE A 36 -1.43 -16.77 -4.87
C PHE A 36 -1.60 -15.54 -3.98
N ALA A 37 -0.61 -15.24 -3.12
CA ALA A 37 -0.63 -14.09 -2.23
C ALA A 37 -0.65 -12.75 -2.99
N CYS A 38 0.08 -12.64 -4.10
CA CYS A 38 0.07 -11.44 -4.94
C CYS A 38 -1.31 -11.18 -5.57
N VAL A 39 -1.98 -12.23 -6.07
CA VAL A 39 -3.34 -12.13 -6.62
C VAL A 39 -4.34 -11.80 -5.52
N ALA A 40 -4.27 -12.47 -4.36
CA ALA A 40 -5.15 -12.18 -3.23
C ALA A 40 -5.03 -10.71 -2.77
N TRP A 41 -3.80 -10.18 -2.73
CA TRP A 41 -3.54 -8.78 -2.41
C TRP A 41 -4.10 -7.82 -3.46
N SER A 42 -3.87 -8.08 -4.75
CA SER A 42 -4.31 -7.19 -5.84
C SER A 42 -5.83 -7.02 -5.88
N VAL A 43 -6.59 -8.08 -5.56
CA VAL A 43 -8.06 -8.03 -5.44
C VAL A 43 -8.50 -7.25 -4.20
N ALA A 44 -7.71 -7.26 -3.13
CA ALA A 44 -8.08 -6.64 -1.85
C ALA A 44 -7.89 -5.12 -1.80
N VAL A 45 -7.16 -4.54 -2.75
CA VAL A 45 -6.77 -3.12 -2.76
C VAL A 45 -7.37 -2.37 -3.96
N PRO A 46 -7.45 -1.04 -3.91
CA PRO A 46 -7.81 -0.25 -5.09
C PRO A 46 -6.80 -0.45 -6.23
N PRO A 47 -7.22 -0.38 -7.50
CA PRO A 47 -8.58 -0.08 -7.97
C PRO A 47 -9.50 -1.31 -8.09
N ALA A 48 -9.02 -2.52 -7.79
CA ALA A 48 -9.82 -3.74 -7.98
C ALA A 48 -11.05 -3.78 -7.06
N LEU A 49 -10.92 -3.20 -5.87
CA LEU A 49 -11.97 -3.02 -4.90
C LEU A 49 -11.93 -1.60 -4.33
N ASP A 50 -13.03 -0.85 -4.47
CA ASP A 50 -13.16 0.52 -3.94
C ASP A 50 -14.51 0.71 -3.20
N PRO A 51 -14.50 0.98 -1.89
CA PRO A 51 -13.33 1.00 -1.03
C PRO A 51 -12.65 -0.36 -0.89
N GLY A 52 -11.32 -0.36 -0.79
CA GLY A 52 -10.52 -1.58 -0.65
C GLY A 52 -10.82 -2.35 0.64
N TYR A 53 -10.69 -3.67 0.58
CA TYR A 53 -10.78 -4.54 1.75
C TYR A 53 -9.60 -4.32 2.69
N VAL A 54 -8.41 -4.03 2.14
CA VAL A 54 -7.31 -3.51 2.93
C VAL A 54 -7.39 -2.00 3.00
N ARG A 55 -7.26 -1.48 4.21
CA ARG A 55 -7.15 -0.06 4.52
C ARG A 55 -5.76 0.22 5.07
N TRP A 56 -5.31 1.46 4.89
CA TRP A 56 -4.00 1.88 5.36
C TRP A 56 -3.99 3.32 5.84
N HIS A 57 -2.92 3.65 6.55
CA HIS A 57 -2.68 4.95 7.12
C HIS A 57 -2.63 6.04 6.06
N ARG A 58 -3.04 7.27 6.42
CA ARG A 58 -3.14 8.44 5.53
C ARG A 58 -1.88 8.78 4.73
N ARG A 59 -0.71 8.36 5.21
CA ARG A 59 0.58 8.57 4.52
C ARG A 59 0.82 7.58 3.40
N VAL A 60 0.20 6.40 3.43
CA VAL A 60 0.37 5.38 2.41
C VAL A 60 -0.44 5.78 1.18
N LEU A 61 0.24 6.02 0.07
CA LEU A 61 -0.35 6.35 -1.22
C LEU A 61 -0.72 5.09 -1.97
N THR A 62 0.21 4.13 -2.03
CA THR A 62 0.04 2.84 -2.70
C THR A 62 0.79 1.75 -1.93
N ALA A 63 0.29 0.52 -1.99
CA ALA A 63 0.95 -0.66 -1.44
C ALA A 63 0.71 -1.86 -2.36
N GLN A 64 1.80 -2.49 -2.81
CA GLN A 64 1.77 -3.59 -3.76
C GLN A 64 2.63 -4.74 -3.27
N CYS A 65 2.13 -5.96 -3.40
CA CYS A 65 2.88 -7.20 -3.22
C CYS A 65 3.23 -7.77 -4.59
N ARG A 66 4.51 -8.11 -4.80
CA ARG A 66 5.01 -8.57 -6.09
C ARG A 66 5.93 -9.78 -5.90
N ARG A 67 5.91 -10.68 -6.88
CA ARG A 67 6.93 -11.72 -6.98
C ARG A 67 8.25 -11.10 -7.46
N ASN A 68 9.32 -11.34 -6.73
CA ASN A 68 10.66 -10.96 -7.13
C ASN A 68 11.11 -11.83 -8.32
N PRO A 69 11.51 -11.24 -9.46
CA PRO A 69 11.91 -12.01 -10.64
C PRO A 69 13.25 -12.74 -10.46
N PHE A 70 14.08 -12.35 -9.48
CA PHE A 70 15.40 -12.95 -9.28
C PHE A 70 15.35 -14.28 -8.51
N ASP A 71 14.67 -14.31 -7.38
CA ASP A 71 14.61 -15.46 -6.46
C ASP A 71 13.21 -16.07 -6.32
N GLY A 72 12.21 -15.48 -6.98
CA GLY A 72 10.81 -15.91 -6.88
C GLY A 72 10.14 -15.59 -5.54
N GLY A 73 10.83 -14.89 -4.62
CA GLY A 73 10.33 -14.50 -3.31
C GLY A 73 9.26 -13.42 -3.38
N LEU A 74 8.70 -13.04 -2.23
CA LEU A 74 7.70 -11.99 -2.13
C LEU A 74 8.35 -10.67 -1.73
N THR A 75 8.08 -9.60 -2.47
CA THR A 75 8.49 -8.23 -2.11
C THR A 75 7.27 -7.33 -1.98
N ALA A 76 7.37 -6.37 -1.06
CA ALA A 76 6.43 -5.27 -0.95
C ALA A 76 7.05 -4.01 -1.54
N ARG A 77 6.22 -3.23 -2.23
CA ARG A 77 6.50 -1.88 -2.70
C ARG A 77 5.44 -0.95 -2.14
N VAL A 78 5.85 0.00 -1.29
CA VAL A 78 4.95 0.93 -0.61
C VAL A 78 5.41 2.36 -0.87
N GLU A 79 4.50 3.19 -1.36
CA GLU A 79 4.76 4.62 -1.57
C GLU A 79 4.12 5.42 -0.44
N LEU A 80 4.91 6.27 0.19
CA LEU A 80 4.55 7.05 1.37
C LEU A 80 4.70 8.53 1.09
N VAL A 81 3.81 9.34 1.66
CA VAL A 81 3.99 10.79 1.75
C VAL A 81 5.15 11.09 2.69
N SER A 82 6.14 11.80 2.18
CA SER A 82 7.30 12.26 2.97
C SER A 82 7.41 13.78 2.96
N PRO A 83 8.05 14.37 3.98
CA PRO A 83 8.60 15.71 3.89
C PRO A 83 9.56 15.82 2.71
N LEU A 84 9.75 17.05 2.23
CA LEU A 84 10.81 17.32 1.28
C LEU A 84 12.18 17.22 1.96
N PRO A 85 13.23 16.81 1.22
CA PRO A 85 14.60 16.88 1.70
C PRO A 85 14.92 18.29 2.21
N ALA A 86 15.51 18.38 3.40
CA ALA A 86 15.82 19.66 4.06
C ALA A 86 16.53 20.70 3.15
N PRO A 87 17.47 20.31 2.25
CA PRO A 87 18.11 21.26 1.33
C PRO A 87 17.12 21.99 0.42
N LEU A 88 16.02 21.34 0.01
CA LEU A 88 15.02 21.92 -0.89
C LEU A 88 14.09 22.92 -0.17
N THR A 89 14.01 22.86 1.15
CA THR A 89 13.21 23.77 1.98
C THR A 89 14.04 24.85 2.68
N ALA A 90 15.37 24.78 2.58
CA ALA A 90 16.28 25.68 3.29
C ALA A 90 16.28 27.11 2.74
N SER A 91 16.12 27.28 1.42
CA SER A 91 16.13 28.60 0.77
C SER A 91 14.72 29.19 0.68
N ARG A 92 14.50 30.31 1.37
CA ARG A 92 13.24 31.07 1.29
C ARG A 92 12.94 31.57 -0.12
N THR A 93 13.95 32.07 -0.82
CA THR A 93 13.81 32.63 -2.18
C THR A 93 13.41 31.57 -3.19
N TRP A 94 13.91 30.34 -3.02
CA TRP A 94 13.50 29.21 -3.84
C TRP A 94 12.11 28.71 -3.45
N TRP A 95 11.87 28.46 -2.16
CA TRP A 95 10.69 27.75 -1.69
C TRP A 95 9.47 28.68 -1.53
N ARG A 96 9.57 29.70 -0.66
CA ARG A 96 8.45 30.58 -0.30
C ARG A 96 8.14 31.60 -1.39
N ASP A 97 9.16 32.28 -1.92
CA ASP A 97 8.92 33.40 -2.85
C ASP A 97 8.42 32.93 -4.22
N ARG A 98 8.67 31.66 -4.58
CA ARG A 98 8.12 31.02 -5.78
C ARG A 98 6.76 30.34 -5.53
N GLY A 99 6.28 30.33 -4.29
CA GLY A 99 4.96 29.79 -3.93
C GLY A 99 4.82 28.27 -4.08
N TRP A 100 5.90 27.50 -3.94
CA TRP A 100 5.83 26.03 -4.01
C TRP A 100 5.00 25.46 -2.87
N ARG A 101 4.18 24.45 -3.19
CA ARG A 101 3.35 23.73 -2.22
C ARG A 101 3.72 22.26 -2.13
N GLY A 102 3.61 21.71 -0.92
CA GLY A 102 3.81 20.29 -0.63
C GLY A 102 2.59 19.44 -0.99
N TRP A 103 2.43 18.31 -0.31
CA TRP A 103 1.19 17.55 -0.37
C TRP A 103 0.02 18.35 0.23
N PRO A 104 -1.11 18.50 -0.48
CA PRO A 104 -2.34 19.02 0.11
C PRO A 104 -2.88 18.06 1.18
N GLU A 105 -3.44 18.64 2.24
CA GLU A 105 -4.15 17.91 3.28
C GLU A 105 -5.62 18.36 3.33
N LEU A 106 -6.54 17.40 3.25
CA LEU A 106 -7.98 17.61 3.41
C LEU A 106 -8.50 16.72 4.52
N PHE A 107 -9.06 17.32 5.58
CA PHE A 107 -9.54 16.59 6.77
C PHE A 107 -8.48 15.64 7.34
N GLY A 108 -7.22 16.07 7.34
CA GLY A 108 -6.09 15.27 7.81
C GLY A 108 -5.68 14.14 6.88
N GLN A 109 -6.20 14.02 5.66
CA GLN A 109 -5.76 13.06 4.65
C GLN A 109 -4.89 13.74 3.60
N PHE A 110 -3.81 13.09 3.18
CA PHE A 110 -3.02 13.56 2.05
C PHE A 110 -3.74 13.22 0.74
N VAL A 111 -3.89 14.21 -0.14
CA VAL A 111 -4.63 14.05 -1.40
C VAL A 111 -3.79 14.49 -2.59
N GLN A 112 -4.14 14.01 -3.78
CA GLN A 112 -3.58 14.56 -5.02
C GLN A 112 -4.10 16.00 -5.20
N PRO A 113 -3.24 16.96 -5.61
CA PRO A 113 -3.70 18.29 -6.00
C PRO A 113 -4.74 18.20 -7.12
N SER A 114 -5.80 19.00 -7.03
CA SER A 114 -6.78 19.08 -8.10
C SER A 114 -6.19 19.76 -9.34
N ALA A 115 -6.83 19.62 -10.50
CA ALA A 115 -6.43 20.34 -11.71
C ALA A 115 -6.43 21.86 -11.49
N GLN A 116 -7.35 22.38 -10.66
CA GLN A 116 -7.39 23.78 -10.28
C GLN A 116 -6.18 24.19 -9.42
N ASP A 117 -5.74 23.35 -8.49
CA ASP A 117 -4.56 23.63 -7.66
C ASP A 117 -3.29 23.68 -8.51
N LEU A 118 -3.14 22.71 -9.41
CA LEU A 118 -2.00 22.63 -10.33
C LEU A 118 -1.92 23.82 -11.28
N ALA A 119 -3.06 24.38 -11.68
CA ALA A 119 -3.09 25.58 -12.54
C ALA A 119 -2.72 26.87 -11.80
N ARG A 120 -2.89 26.92 -10.47
CA ARG A 120 -2.69 28.13 -9.67
C ARG A 120 -1.33 28.20 -8.99
N HIS A 121 -0.79 27.06 -8.57
CA HIS A 121 0.44 27.02 -7.78
C HIS A 121 1.35 25.86 -8.21
N PRO A 122 2.68 26.09 -8.22
CA PRO A 122 3.62 24.99 -8.42
C PRO A 122 3.62 24.07 -7.19
N HIS A 123 3.72 22.76 -7.41
CA HIS A 123 3.72 21.74 -6.36
C HIS A 123 5.00 20.91 -6.42
N LEU A 124 5.66 20.73 -5.29
CA LEU A 124 6.80 19.85 -5.11
C LEU A 124 6.50 18.93 -3.93
N ARG A 125 6.38 17.63 -4.21
CA ARG A 125 5.82 16.65 -3.27
C ARG A 125 6.84 15.55 -3.00
N GLY A 126 7.20 15.38 -1.73
CA GLY A 126 8.08 14.30 -1.31
C GLY A 126 7.32 12.98 -1.28
N THR A 127 7.84 11.98 -1.97
CA THR A 127 7.36 10.60 -1.87
C THR A 127 8.52 9.73 -1.48
N LEU A 128 8.35 8.95 -0.41
CA LEU A 128 9.29 7.91 -0.02
C LEU A 128 8.83 6.58 -0.61
N LEU A 129 9.74 5.89 -1.28
CA LEU A 129 9.53 4.54 -1.79
C LEU A 129 10.19 3.56 -0.81
N LEU A 130 9.40 2.61 -0.31
CA LEU A 130 9.88 1.50 0.50
C LEU A 130 9.73 0.21 -0.29
N GLU A 131 10.86 -0.48 -0.51
CA GLU A 131 10.90 -1.80 -1.15
C GLU A 131 11.60 -2.77 -0.21
N THR A 132 10.92 -3.87 0.13
CA THR A 132 11.38 -4.81 1.15
C THR A 132 10.94 -6.23 0.80
N PRO A 133 11.74 -7.26 1.07
CA PRO A 133 11.24 -8.63 1.08
C PRO A 133 10.20 -8.79 2.19
N LEU A 134 9.21 -9.66 1.95
CA LEU A 134 8.23 -10.10 2.94
C LEU A 134 8.45 -11.58 3.27
N PRO A 135 8.33 -11.97 4.55
CA PRO A 135 8.40 -13.37 4.94
C PRO A 135 7.19 -14.16 4.39
N LEU A 136 7.42 -15.43 4.05
CA LEU A 136 6.38 -16.31 3.54
C LEU A 136 5.61 -17.03 4.67
N ASP A 137 6.08 -16.91 5.91
CA ASP A 137 5.52 -17.59 7.07
C ASP A 137 4.03 -17.27 7.27
N GLY A 138 3.24 -18.33 7.32
CA GLY A 138 1.79 -18.27 7.51
C GLY A 138 0.98 -18.04 6.23
N LEU A 139 1.62 -17.81 5.07
CA LEU A 139 0.89 -17.71 3.81
C LEU A 139 0.34 -19.09 3.40
N PRO A 140 -0.92 -19.16 2.94
CA PRO A 140 -1.53 -20.42 2.51
C PRO A 140 -1.06 -20.82 1.10
N THR A 141 -0.90 -22.12 0.89
CA THR A 141 -0.72 -22.76 -0.43
C THR A 141 -1.95 -23.59 -0.76
N PRO A 142 -2.98 -22.99 -1.40
CA PRO A 142 -4.19 -23.75 -1.74
C PRO A 142 -3.89 -24.81 -2.78
N THR A 143 -4.33 -26.04 -2.50
CA THR A 143 -4.20 -27.19 -3.39
C THR A 143 -5.46 -27.47 -4.21
N GLU A 144 -6.57 -26.82 -3.87
CA GLU A 144 -7.88 -27.04 -4.48
C GLU A 144 -8.69 -25.75 -4.57
N ASP A 145 -9.43 -25.59 -5.67
CA ASP A 145 -10.22 -24.40 -6.00
C ASP A 145 -11.27 -24.05 -4.93
N ARG A 146 -11.87 -25.07 -4.31
CA ARG A 146 -12.93 -24.89 -3.30
C ARG A 146 -12.48 -24.14 -2.04
N HIS A 147 -11.17 -23.97 -1.85
CA HIS A 147 -10.60 -23.27 -0.69
C HIS A 147 -10.02 -21.89 -1.03
N VAL A 148 -10.15 -21.42 -2.28
CA VAL A 148 -9.55 -20.16 -2.74
C VAL A 148 -10.00 -18.97 -1.90
N ASP A 149 -11.31 -18.82 -1.64
CA ASP A 149 -11.85 -17.70 -0.85
C ASP A 149 -11.21 -17.58 0.54
N ALA A 150 -11.22 -18.69 1.30
CA ALA A 150 -10.70 -18.73 2.66
C ALA A 150 -9.16 -18.68 2.68
N ALA A 151 -8.49 -19.15 1.63
CA ALA A 151 -7.05 -18.98 1.48
C ALA A 151 -6.71 -17.52 1.14
N ALA A 152 -7.46 -16.86 0.27
CA ALA A 152 -7.22 -15.48 -0.15
C ALA A 152 -7.38 -14.53 1.03
N GLU A 153 -8.45 -14.69 1.83
CA GLU A 153 -8.65 -13.95 3.07
C GLU A 153 -7.47 -14.11 4.04
N ARG A 154 -7.03 -15.36 4.29
CA ARG A 154 -5.90 -15.64 5.16
C ARG A 154 -4.60 -15.04 4.62
N ALA A 155 -4.36 -15.15 3.32
CA ALA A 155 -3.19 -14.55 2.68
C ALA A 155 -3.16 -13.03 2.90
N VAL A 156 -4.28 -12.34 2.64
CA VAL A 156 -4.39 -10.89 2.87
C VAL A 156 -4.16 -10.54 4.33
N ALA A 157 -4.75 -11.27 5.28
CA ALA A 157 -4.56 -11.01 6.70
C ALA A 157 -3.07 -11.13 7.12
N VAL A 158 -2.36 -12.13 6.59
CA VAL A 158 -0.92 -12.32 6.83
C VAL A 158 -0.09 -11.19 6.21
N LEU A 159 -0.38 -10.80 4.96
CA LEU A 159 0.30 -9.70 4.29
C LEU A 159 0.08 -8.36 5.00
N VAL A 160 -1.15 -8.09 5.47
CA VAL A 160 -1.47 -6.90 6.25
C VAL A 160 -0.61 -6.83 7.51
N ARG A 161 -0.46 -7.94 8.23
CA ARG A 161 0.40 -7.99 9.42
C ARG A 161 1.86 -7.71 9.06
N HIS A 162 2.40 -8.40 8.07
CA HIS A 162 3.81 -8.22 7.66
C HIS A 162 4.10 -6.79 7.18
N LEU A 163 3.19 -6.19 6.42
CA LEU A 163 3.30 -4.80 5.99
C LEU A 163 3.16 -3.82 7.16
N ASP A 164 2.25 -4.07 8.10
CA ASP A 164 2.12 -3.25 9.31
C ASP A 164 3.39 -3.29 10.16
N ASP A 165 4.04 -4.45 10.28
CA ASP A 165 5.31 -4.61 11.00
C ASP A 165 6.44 -3.82 10.35
N VAL A 166 6.58 -3.86 9.02
CA VAL A 166 7.68 -3.18 8.32
C VAL A 166 7.45 -1.67 8.19
N VAL A 167 6.23 -1.24 7.87
CA VAL A 167 5.96 0.16 7.49
C VAL A 167 5.68 1.05 8.69
N ARG A 168 5.16 0.50 9.79
CA ARG A 168 4.79 1.28 10.99
C ARG A 168 5.93 2.09 11.59
N PRO A 169 7.16 1.57 11.80
CA PRO A 169 8.25 2.39 12.33
C PRO A 169 8.57 3.60 11.45
N VAL A 170 8.47 3.45 10.12
CA VAL A 170 8.71 4.55 9.17
C VAL A 170 7.62 5.60 9.29
N VAL A 171 6.36 5.19 9.34
CA VAL A 171 5.21 6.10 9.48
C VAL A 171 5.26 6.83 10.82
N GLU A 172 5.54 6.13 11.93
CA GLU A 172 5.67 6.73 13.26
C GLU A 172 6.75 7.82 13.28
N GLN A 173 7.90 7.58 12.64
CA GLN A 173 8.96 8.59 12.54
C GLN A 173 8.54 9.79 11.68
N LEU A 174 7.85 9.57 10.57
CA LEU A 174 7.36 10.64 9.70
C LEU A 174 6.27 11.49 10.37
N ASP A 175 5.41 10.88 11.17
CA ASP A 175 4.40 11.61 11.95
C ASP A 175 5.01 12.39 13.12
N ALA A 176 6.00 11.83 13.81
CA ALA A 176 6.72 12.54 14.87
C ALA A 176 7.45 13.79 14.34
N ASP A 177 8.15 13.69 13.20
CA ASP A 177 8.80 14.85 12.56
C ASP A 177 7.77 15.88 12.08
N HIS A 178 6.62 15.44 11.57
CA HIS A 178 5.56 16.34 11.15
C HIS A 178 4.92 17.08 12.32
N ALA A 179 4.74 16.43 13.48
CA ALA A 179 4.19 17.07 14.68
C ALA A 179 5.17 18.05 15.34
N ALA A 180 6.47 17.93 15.08
CA ALA A 180 7.51 18.79 15.63
C ALA A 180 7.75 20.09 14.82
N ARG A 181 7.15 20.22 13.63
CA ARG A 181 7.31 21.37 12.72
C ARG A 181 6.12 22.32 12.78
#